data_AF-A0A377VDN9-F1
#
_entry.id   AF-A0A377VDN9-F1
#
_cell.length_a   1.000
_cell.length_b   1.000
_cell.length_c   1.000
_cell.angle_alpha   90.00
_cell.angle_beta   90.00
_cell.angle_gamma   90.00
#
_symmetry.space_group_name_H-M   'P 1'
#
loop_
_entity.id
_entity.type
_entity.pdbx_description
1 polymer ?
#
loop_
_entity_poly.entity_id
_entity_poly.type
_entity_poly.pdbx_seq_one_letter_code
_entity_poly.pdbx_strand_id
1 'polypeptide(L)'
;MGFKCFRTSIAWTRIFPQGDETQPNEEGLKFYDDMFDELLKYNIEPVITLSHFEMPLHLVQQYGGWTNRKVVDFFVALRRSGLRAL
;
A
#
# COMPACT_ATOMS: atom_id res chain seq x y z
N MET A 1 9.58 -16.93 18.79
CA MET A 1 9.94 -16.82 17.36
C MET A 1 11.09 -15.84 17.11
N GLY A 2 11.18 -14.71 17.82
CA GLY A 2 12.41 -13.89 17.85
C GLY A 2 12.76 -13.24 16.50
N PHE A 3 11.73 -12.81 15.75
CA PHE A 3 11.90 -12.25 14.42
C PHE A 3 12.72 -10.96 14.43
N LYS A 4 13.57 -10.82 13.42
CA LYS A 4 14.35 -9.60 13.16
C LYS A 4 13.69 -8.70 12.12
N CYS A 5 12.88 -9.29 11.26
CA CYS A 5 12.08 -8.58 10.31
C CYS A 5 10.75 -9.30 10.10
N PHE A 6 9.76 -8.57 9.60
CA PHE A 6 8.48 -9.10 9.19
C PHE A 6 8.13 -8.57 7.81
N ARG A 7 8.01 -9.47 6.85
CA ARG A 7 7.65 -9.13 5.47
C ARG A 7 6.15 -9.21 5.28
N THR A 8 5.56 -8.13 4.78
CA THR A 8 4.14 -8.08 4.38
C THR A 8 3.94 -7.17 3.17
N SER A 9 2.72 -7.04 2.69
CA SER A 9 2.33 -6.10 1.64
C SER A 9 1.37 -5.02 2.15
N ILE A 10 1.41 -3.88 1.47
CA ILE A 10 0.37 -2.86 1.60
C ILE A 10 -0.70 -3.16 0.58
N ALA A 11 -1.93 -3.30 1.06
CA ALA A 11 -3.10 -3.47 0.22
C ALA A 11 -3.40 -2.13 -0.44
N TRP A 12 -3.18 -2.05 -1.75
CA TRP A 12 -3.42 -0.84 -2.54
C TRP A 12 -4.86 -0.35 -2.33
N THR A 13 -5.82 -1.26 -2.32
CA THR A 13 -7.25 -0.96 -2.07
C THR A 13 -7.58 -0.38 -0.69
N ARG A 14 -6.69 -0.51 0.30
CA ARG A 14 -6.87 0.18 1.59
C ARG A 14 -6.48 1.64 1.52
N ILE A 15 -5.52 1.99 0.66
CA ILE A 15 -4.99 3.35 0.51
C ILE A 15 -5.73 4.11 -0.59
N PHE A 16 -5.97 3.47 -1.73
CA PHE A 16 -6.75 3.99 -2.85
C PHE A 16 -7.78 2.91 -3.25
N PRO A 17 -9.00 2.92 -2.68
CA PRO A 17 -10.02 1.91 -2.92
C PRO A 17 -10.31 1.62 -4.38
N GLN A 18 -10.40 2.66 -5.20
CA GLN A 18 -10.62 2.60 -6.63
C GLN A 18 -9.30 2.71 -7.40
N GLY A 19 -8.27 3.32 -6.80
CA GLY A 19 -6.93 3.41 -7.37
C GLY A 19 -6.67 4.70 -8.15
N ASP A 20 -7.70 5.49 -8.44
CA ASP A 20 -7.61 6.75 -9.20
C ASP A 20 -8.05 7.99 -8.41
N GLU A 21 -8.25 7.85 -7.09
CA GLU A 21 -8.55 8.97 -6.21
C GLU A 21 -7.35 9.93 -6.09
N THR A 22 -7.63 11.22 -5.91
CA THR A 22 -6.60 12.24 -5.74
C THR A 22 -6.02 12.28 -4.32
N GLN A 23 -6.72 11.69 -3.35
CA GLN A 23 -6.33 11.66 -1.94
C GLN A 23 -6.43 10.23 -1.41
N PRO A 24 -5.49 9.83 -0.53
CA PRO A 24 -5.52 8.51 0.08
C PRO A 24 -6.63 8.40 1.13
N ASN A 25 -6.99 7.17 1.45
CA ASN A 25 -7.86 6.83 2.57
C ASN A 25 -7.09 6.85 3.89
N GLU A 26 -7.39 7.83 4.74
CA GLU A 26 -6.74 8.05 6.03
C GLU A 26 -6.87 6.86 7.00
N GLU A 27 -8.01 6.15 7.00
CA GLU A 27 -8.17 4.96 7.85
C GLU A 27 -7.21 3.83 7.42
N GLY A 28 -6.97 3.71 6.11
CA GLY A 28 -6.02 2.76 5.56
C GLY A 28 -4.59 3.09 5.97
N LEU A 29 -4.20 4.37 5.91
CA LEU A 29 -2.89 4.83 6.37
C LEU A 29 -2.70 4.57 7.86
N LYS A 30 -3.69 4.93 8.68
CA LYS A 30 -3.65 4.71 10.13
C LYS A 30 -3.47 3.25 10.50
N PHE A 31 -4.12 2.33 9.79
CA PHE A 31 -3.95 0.90 10.02
C PHE A 31 -2.48 0.46 9.86
N TYR A 32 -1.81 0.95 8.82
CA TYR A 32 -0.40 0.61 8.59
C TYR A 32 0.52 1.29 9.59
N ASP A 33 0.25 2.53 9.99
CA ASP A 33 0.99 3.20 11.06
C ASP A 33 0.90 2.41 12.38
N ASP A 34 -0.31 2.01 12.80
CA ASP A 34 -0.51 1.22 14.02
C ASP A 34 0.21 -0.15 13.93
N MET A 35 0.19 -0.80 12.76
CA MET A 35 0.88 -2.06 12.53
C MET A 35 2.41 -1.89 12.60
N PHE A 36 2.95 -0.84 12.00
CA PHE A 36 4.39 -0.57 12.02
C PHE A 36 4.87 -0.18 13.41
N ASP A 37 4.13 0.66 14.12
CA ASP A 37 4.45 1.05 15.50
C ASP A 37 4.50 -0.17 16.41
N GLU A 38 3.58 -1.14 16.28
CA GLU A 38 3.62 -2.37 17.08
C GLU A 38 4.78 -3.30 16.67
N LEU A 39 5.14 -3.38 15.39
CA LEU A 39 6.33 -4.13 14.95
C LEU A 39 7.63 -3.53 15.53
N LEU A 40 7.76 -2.20 15.42
CA LEU A 40 8.93 -1.46 15.89
C LEU A 40 9.08 -1.52 17.42
N LYS A 41 7.96 -1.53 18.17
CA LYS A 41 7.94 -1.76 19.62
C LYS A 41 8.63 -3.06 20.04
N TYR A 42 8.59 -4.10 19.20
CA TYR A 42 9.29 -5.37 19.44
C TYR A 42 10.65 -5.48 18.73
N ASN A 43 11.18 -4.38 18.18
CA ASN A 43 12.39 -4.34 17.37
C ASN A 43 12.33 -5.28 16.15
N ILE A 44 11.16 -5.36 15.50
CA ILE A 44 10.96 -6.14 14.27
C ILE A 44 10.93 -5.17 13.10
N GLU A 45 11.90 -5.29 12.19
CA GLU A 45 11.98 -4.42 11.01
C GLU A 45 10.90 -4.77 9.97
N PRO A 46 10.03 -3.83 9.57
CA PRO A 46 9.05 -4.07 8.52
C PRO A 46 9.72 -4.16 7.14
N VAL A 47 9.43 -5.21 6.37
CA VAL A 47 9.85 -5.37 4.96
C VAL A 47 8.62 -5.31 4.07
N ILE A 48 8.40 -4.18 3.40
CA ILE A 48 7.13 -3.88 2.77
C ILE A 48 7.18 -4.08 1.25
N THR A 49 6.24 -4.89 0.74
CA THR A 49 5.99 -5.06 -0.69
C THR A 49 4.84 -4.13 -1.11
N LEU A 50 5.08 -3.23 -2.07
CA LEU A 50 4.07 -2.23 -2.50
C LEU A 50 2.90 -2.81 -3.30
N SER A 51 3.16 -3.82 -4.13
CA SER A 51 2.14 -4.49 -4.92
C SER A 51 2.36 -5.98 -4.87
N HIS A 52 1.34 -6.70 -4.40
CA HIS A 52 1.39 -8.15 -4.23
C HIS A 52 0.09 -8.80 -4.74
N PHE A 53 -0.15 -8.65 -6.05
CA PHE A 53 -1.31 -9.24 -6.74
C PHE A 53 -2.69 -8.78 -6.21
N GLU A 54 -2.76 -7.55 -5.70
CA GLU A 54 -3.94 -6.99 -5.03
C GLU A 54 -4.32 -5.58 -5.54
N MET A 55 -4.16 -5.33 -6.84
CA MET A 55 -4.52 -4.03 -7.42
C MET A 55 -6.03 -3.77 -7.35
N PRO A 56 -6.47 -2.50 -7.26
CA PRO A 56 -7.89 -2.17 -7.26
C PRO A 56 -8.62 -2.69 -8.50
N LEU A 57 -9.77 -3.34 -8.27
CA LEU A 57 -10.58 -3.91 -9.34
C LEU A 57 -11.06 -2.83 -10.34
N HIS A 58 -11.34 -1.63 -9.83
CA HIS A 58 -11.72 -0.47 -10.64
C HIS A 58 -10.65 -0.12 -11.69
N LEU A 59 -9.36 -0.20 -11.36
CA LEU A 59 -8.28 0.03 -12.33
C LEU A 59 -8.29 -0.99 -13.48
N VAL A 60 -8.66 -2.24 -13.19
CA VAL A 60 -8.81 -3.26 -14.23
C VAL A 60 -10.02 -2.96 -15.11
N GLN A 61 -11.16 -2.64 -14.51
CA GLN A 61 -12.43 -2.43 -15.23
C GLN A 61 -12.45 -1.15 -16.07
N GLN A 62 -11.92 -0.03 -15.54
CA GLN A 62 -11.97 1.27 -16.20
C GLN A 62 -10.77 1.55 -17.10
N TYR A 63 -9.61 1.01 -16.74
CA TYR A 63 -8.36 1.33 -17.43
C TYR A 63 -7.73 0.12 -18.12
N GLY A 64 -8.24 -1.11 -17.97
CA GLY A 64 -7.59 -2.31 -18.52
C GLY A 64 -6.34 -2.72 -17.73
N GLY A 65 -6.24 -2.27 -16.47
CA GLY A 65 -5.12 -2.56 -15.58
C GLY A 65 -3.79 -2.04 -16.14
N TRP A 66 -2.73 -2.83 -15.96
CA TRP A 66 -1.36 -2.46 -16.34
C TRP A 66 -1.12 -2.22 -17.83
N THR A 67 -2.07 -2.57 -18.70
CA THR A 67 -1.97 -2.24 -20.14
C THR A 67 -2.11 -0.75 -20.42
N ASN A 68 -2.67 0.02 -19.49
CA ASN A 68 -2.86 1.46 -19.61
C ASN A 68 -1.82 2.23 -18.83
N ARG A 69 -1.14 3.16 -19.52
CA ARG A 69 -0.02 3.92 -18.96
C ARG A 69 -0.41 4.75 -17.72
N LYS A 70 -1.67 5.19 -17.62
CA LYS A 70 -2.17 5.92 -16.43
C LYS A 70 -2.02 5.14 -15.14
N VAL A 71 -2.08 3.81 -15.19
CA VAL A 71 -1.93 2.95 -14.00
C VAL A 71 -0.52 3.03 -13.41
N VAL A 72 0.49 3.38 -14.21
CA VAL A 72 1.83 3.66 -13.70
C VAL A 72 1.81 4.88 -12.78
N ASP A 73 1.09 5.94 -13.15
CA ASP A 73 0.99 7.15 -12.34
C ASP A 73 0.21 6.88 -11.04
N PHE A 74 -0.88 6.11 -11.11
CA PHE A 74 -1.63 5.66 -9.94
C PHE A 74 -0.78 4.80 -9.00
N PHE A 75 0.06 3.92 -9.53
CA PHE A 75 0.99 3.13 -8.71
C PHE A 75 2.05 4.02 -8.04
N VAL A 76 2.57 5.04 -8.73
CA VAL A 76 3.50 6.00 -8.13
C VAL A 76 2.81 6.85 -7.06
N ALA A 77 1.52 7.16 -7.21
CA ALA A 77 0.74 7.85 -6.18
C ALA A 77 0.64 7.04 -4.88
N LEU A 78 0.51 5.70 -4.96
CA LEU A 78 0.58 4.81 -3.79
C LEU A 78 1.87 4.99 -2.98
N ARG A 79 3.02 5.15 -3.65
CA ARG A 79 4.29 5.42 -2.95
C ARG A 79 4.28 6.78 -2.23
N ARG A 80 3.56 7.77 -2.77
CA ARG A 80 3.55 9.16 -2.28
C ARG A 80 2.43 9.44 -1.28
N SER A 81 1.67 8.42 -0.88
CA SER A 81 0.45 8.56 -0.08
C SER A 81 0.65 8.91 1.39
N GLY A 82 1.89 9.17 1.84
CA GLY A 82 2.18 9.50 3.24
C GLY A 82 2.43 8.31 4.17
N LEU A 83 2.59 7.09 3.63
CA LEU A 83 2.99 5.91 4.40
C LEU A 83 4.37 6.10 5.03
N ARG A 84 4.48 6.00 6.37
CA ARG A 84 5.75 6.22 7.11
C ARG A 84 6.84 5.19 6.82
N ALA A 85 6.48 4.00 6.33
CA ALA A 85 7.43 2.89 6.11
C ALA A 85 8.13 2.90 4.73
N LEU A 86 8.00 3.99 3.95
CA LEU A 86 8.54 4.13 2.59
C LEU A 86 9.36 5.42 2.43
#